data_AF-A0A1M5VH66-F1
#
_entry.id   AF-A0A1M5VH66-F1
#
_cell.length_a   1.000
_cell.length_b   1.000
_cell.length_c   1.000
_cell.angle_alpha   90.00
_cell.angle_beta   90.00
_cell.angle_gamma   90.00
#
_symmetry.space_group_name_H-M   'P 1'
#
loop_
_entity.id
_entity.type
_entity.pdbx_description
1 polymer ?
#
loop_
_entity_poly.entity_id
_entity_poly.type
_entity_poly.pdbx_seq_one_letter_code
_entity_poly.pdbx_strand_id
1 'polypeptide(L)' 'MDISIELERIIAIYFNGHNYIVDGVELSREESRLIAYSLIHTLQLMEMIVKGK' A
#
# COMPACT_ATOMS: atom_id res chain seq x y z
N MET A 1 16.71 -3.02 3.80
CA MET A 1 15.52 -2.20 3.51
C MET A 1 14.34 -2.95 4.11
N ASP A 2 13.62 -2.33 5.05
CA ASP A 2 12.47 -2.96 5.68
C ASP A 2 11.26 -2.83 4.76
N ILE A 3 10.73 -3.95 4.27
CA ILE A 3 9.62 -3.97 3.31
C ILE A 3 8.35 -3.38 3.95
N SER A 4 8.20 -3.49 5.28
CA SER A 4 7.05 -2.90 5.99
C SER A 4 7.02 -1.38 5.86
N ILE A 5 8.16 -0.71 6.03
CA ILE A 5 8.31 0.74 5.87
C ILE A 5 7.94 1.16 4.45
N GLU A 6 8.33 0.39 3.44
CA GLU A 6 8.00 0.74 2.05
C GLU A 6 6.50 0.58 1.75
N LEU A 7 5.85 -0.47 2.29
CA LEU A 7 4.40 -0.63 2.20
C LEU A 7 3.67 0.53 2.88
N GLU A 8 4.07 0.92 4.09
CA GLU A 8 3.50 2.06 4.81
C GLU A 8 3.61 3.36 4.00
N ARG A 9 4.78 3.62 3.41
CA ARG A 9 5.02 4.79 2.56
C ARG A 9 4.11 4.81 1.35
N ILE A 10 3.97 3.68 0.65
CA ILE A 10 3.09 3.60 -0.53
C ILE A 10 1.64 3.79 -0.09
N ILE A 11 1.17 3.09 0.95
CA ILE A 11 -0.21 3.24 1.46
C ILE A 11 -0.52 4.70 1.80
N ALA A 12 0.42 5.42 2.43
CA ALA A 12 0.23 6.81 2.82
C ALA A 12 -0.07 7.75 1.65
N ILE A 13 0.41 7.47 0.43
CA ILE A 13 0.15 8.28 -0.77
C ILE A 13 -1.37 8.43 -0.98
N TYR A 14 -2.13 7.34 -0.87
CA TYR A 14 -3.58 7.35 -1.06
C TYR A 14 -4.31 8.15 0.03
N PHE A 15 -3.91 7.94 1.30
CA PHE A 15 -4.53 8.62 2.45
C PHE A 15 -4.18 10.11 2.55
N ASN A 16 -3.07 10.52 1.94
CA ASN A 16 -2.71 11.93 1.76
C ASN A 16 -3.47 12.61 0.61
N GLY A 17 -4.38 11.89 -0.07
CA GLY A 17 -5.25 12.45 -1.11
C GLY A 17 -4.75 12.28 -2.54
N HIS A 18 -3.64 11.58 -2.76
CA HIS A 18 -3.10 11.33 -4.09
C HIS A 18 -3.56 9.99 -4.65
N ASN A 19 -3.66 9.89 -5.98
CA ASN A 19 -3.83 8.61 -6.64
C ASN A 19 -2.47 7.98 -6.93
N TYR A 20 -2.45 6.66 -7.12
CA TYR A 20 -1.23 5.98 -7.52
C TYR A 20 -0.91 6.23 -8.99
N ILE A 21 0.39 6.24 -9.29
CA ILE A 21 0.90 6.27 -10.65
C ILE A 21 1.56 4.93 -10.93
N VAL A 22 1.12 4.26 -11.98
CA VAL A 22 1.68 2.98 -12.44
C VAL A 22 2.06 3.14 -13.90
N ASP A 23 3.33 2.87 -14.22
CA ASP A 23 3.88 3.01 -15.58
C ASP A 23 3.61 4.38 -16.24
N GLY A 24 3.62 5.44 -15.42
CA GLY A 24 3.37 6.82 -15.86
C GLY A 24 1.89 7.19 -16.02
N VAL A 25 0.96 6.27 -15.73
CA VAL A 25 -0.48 6.51 -15.77
C VAL A 25 -1.00 6.73 -14.35
N GLU A 26 -1.62 7.89 -14.11
CA GLU A 26 -2.35 8.13 -12.87
C GLU A 26 -3.66 7.34 -12.88
N LEU A 27 -3.86 6.53 -11.84
CA LEU A 27 -5.06 5.74 -11.67
C LEU A 27 -6.23 6.61 -11.19
N SER A 28 -7.46 6.15 -11.44
CA SER A 28 -8.63 6.75 -10.81
C SER A 28 -8.60 6.61 -9.28
N ARG A 29 -9.45 7.38 -8.61
CA ARG A 29 -9.62 7.30 -7.15
C ARG A 29 -10.07 5.91 -6.70
N GLU A 30 -10.93 5.26 -7.48
CA GLU A 30 -11.46 3.93 -7.17
C GLU A 30 -10.39 2.84 -7.31
N GLU A 31 -9.63 2.86 -8.41
CA GLU A 31 -8.51 1.95 -8.62
C GLU A 31 -7.44 2.12 -7.55
N SER A 32 -7.10 3.38 -7.22
CA SER A 32 -6.15 3.69 -6.15
C SER A 32 -6.63 3.17 -4.79
N ARG A 33 -7.93 3.32 -4.49
CA ARG A 33 -8.52 2.78 -3.27
C ARG A 33 -8.39 1.26 -3.19
N LEU A 34 -8.65 0.56 -4.29
CA LEU A 34 -8.54 -0.91 -4.34
C LEU A 34 -7.11 -1.37 -4.06
N ILE A 35 -6.12 -0.73 -4.69
CA ILE A 35 -4.70 -1.03 -4.46
C ILE A 35 -4.32 -0.72 -3.01
N ALA A 36 -4.74 0.42 -2.46
CA ALA A 36 -4.42 0.80 -1.08
C ALA A 36 -4.91 -0.26 -0.08
N TYR A 37 -6.13 -0.77 -0.26
CA TYR A 37 -6.64 -1.84 0.58
C TYR A 37 -5.87 -3.15 0.40
N SER A 38 -5.48 -3.52 -0.82
CA SER A 38 -4.65 -4.70 -1.05
C SER A 38 -3.29 -4.62 -0.33
N LEU A 39 -2.65 -3.43 -0.37
CA LEU A 39 -1.38 -3.17 0.31
C LEU A 39 -1.53 -3.24 1.84
N ILE A 40 -2.62 -2.70 2.41
CA ILE A 40 -2.91 -2.81 3.84
C ILE A 40 -3.02 -4.28 4.27
N HIS A 41 -3.79 -5.09 3.54
CA HIS A 41 -3.92 -6.52 3.85
C HIS A 41 -2.57 -7.23 3.76
N THR A 42 -1.74 -6.87 2.77
CA THR A 42 -0.39 -7.43 2.62
C THR A 42 0.49 -7.08 3.83
N LEU A 43 0.48 -5.83 4.29
CA LEU A 43 1.21 -5.39 5.48
C LEU A 43 0.77 -6.16 6.72
N GLN A 44 -0.55 -6.32 6.93
CA GLN A 44 -1.10 -7.08 8.04
C GLN A 44 -0.64 -8.55 8.03
N LEU A 45 -0.72 -9.22 6.88
CA LEU A 45 -0.27 -10.61 6.75
C LEU A 45 1.24 -10.73 7.02
N MET A 46 2.03 -9.80 6.52
CA MET A 46 3.48 -9.77 6.80
C MET A 46 3.74 -9.63 8.30
N GLU A 47 3.09 -8.67 8.96
CA GLU A 47 3.23 -8.49 10.40
C GLU A 47 2.84 -9.75 11.18
N MET A 48 1.76 -10.42 10.80
CA MET A 48 1.35 -11.68 11.42
C MET A 48 2.40 -12.77 11.27
N ILE A 49 2.99 -12.92 10.08
CA ILE A 49 4.03 -13.93 9.81
C ILE A 49 5.32 -13.62 10.60
N VAL A 50 5.68 -12.35 10.72
CA VAL A 50 6.89 -11.91 11.45
C VAL A 50 6.70 -12.00 12.95
N LYS A 51 5.56 -11.56 13.49
CA LYS A 51 5.24 -11.57 14.94
C LYS A 51 4.81 -12.95 15.46
N GLY A 52 4.35 -13.84 14.57
CA GLY A 52 3.95 -15.21 14.89
C GLY A 52 5.11 -16.22 14.91
N LYS A 53 6.34 -15.76 14.72
CA LYS A 53 7.58 -16.50 15.01
C LYS A 53 8.18 -16.00 16.31
#